data_AF-A0A6N0I0H0-F1
#
_entry.id   AF-A0A6N0I0H0-F1
#
_cell.length_a   1.000
_cell.length_b   1.000
_cell.length_c   1.000
_cell.angle_alpha   90.00
_cell.angle_beta   90.00
_cell.angle_gamma   90.00
#
_symmetry.space_group_name_H-M   'P 1'
#
loop_
_entity.id
_entity.type
_entity.pdbx_description
1 polymer ?
#
loop_
_entity_poly.entity_id
_entity_poly.type
_entity_poly.pdbx_seq_one_letter_code
_entity_poly.pdbx_strand_id
1 'polypeptide(L)' 'MVAEKIRTLIADHSFDGIEHVTLSVGITQYREGDDIEQILHRVDINLYHAKQQGRNQTIADQD' A
#
# COMPACT_ATOMS: atom_id res chain seq x y z
N MET A 1 11.32 -4.40 0.72
CA MET A 1 10.05 -4.31 1.49
C MET A 1 9.05 -5.34 0.93
N VAL A 2 8.31 -6.09 1.76
CA VAL A 2 7.42 -7.18 1.28
C VAL A 2 6.27 -6.65 0.41
N ALA A 3 5.66 -5.53 0.80
CA ALA A 3 4.57 -4.91 0.06
C ALA A 3 4.97 -4.55 -1.38
N GLU A 4 6.18 -4.02 -1.58
CA GLU A 4 6.68 -3.64 -2.92
C GLU A 4 6.91 -4.85 -3.82
N LYS A 5 7.34 -5.98 -3.23
CA LYS A 5 7.43 -7.25 -3.95
C LYS A 5 6.05 -7.71 -4.41
N ILE A 6 5.03 -7.65 -3.55
CA ILE A 6 3.65 -8.02 -3.91
C ILE A 6 3.10 -7.08 -4.99
N ARG A 7 3.33 -5.77 -4.86
CA ARG A 7 2.93 -4.76 -5.86
C ARG A 7 3.47 -5.11 -7.25
N THR A 8 4.77 -5.38 -7.33
CA THR A 8 5.45 -5.72 -8.58
C THR A 8 4.91 -7.04 -9.14
N LEU A 9 4.77 -8.08 -8.31
CA LEU A 9 4.23 -9.36 -8.74
C LEU A 9 2.82 -9.26 -9.32
N ILE A 10 1.95 -8.41 -8.75
CA ILE A 10 0.60 -8.21 -9.27
C ILE A 10 0.61 -7.37 -10.55
N ALA A 11 1.42 -6.29 -10.60
CA ALA A 11 1.54 -5.45 -11.78
C ALA A 11 2.09 -6.22 -12.99
N ASP A 12 3.01 -7.17 -12.76
CA ASP A 12 3.63 -7.97 -13.81
C ASP A 12 2.79 -9.21 -14.20
N HIS A 13 1.74 -9.53 -13.43
CA HIS A 13 0.91 -10.70 -13.70
C HIS A 13 -0.20 -10.37 -14.71
N SER A 14 -0.28 -11.17 -15.77
CA SER A 14 -1.41 -11.16 -16.69
C SER A 14 -2.54 -12.02 -16.13
N PHE A 15 -3.65 -11.40 -15.78
CA PHE A 15 -4.86 -12.09 -15.32
C PHE A 15 -5.75 -12.41 -16.51
N ASP A 16 -6.09 -13.68 -16.71
CA ASP A 16 -6.98 -14.08 -17.81
C ASP A 16 -8.33 -13.35 -17.75
N GLY A 17 -8.70 -12.68 -18.85
CA GLY A 17 -9.95 -11.93 -18.94
C GLY A 17 -9.95 -10.54 -18.29
N ILE A 18 -8.80 -10.05 -17.79
CA ILE A 18 -8.65 -8.69 -17.25
C ILE A 18 -7.44 -8.03 -17.92
N GLU A 19 -7.61 -6.83 -18.48
CA GLU A 19 -6.52 -6.15 -19.21
C GLU A 19 -5.27 -5.92 -18.35
N HIS A 20 -5.41 -5.17 -17.24
CA HIS A 20 -4.28 -4.85 -16.38
C HIS A 20 -4.75 -4.44 -14.98
N VAL A 21 -4.16 -5.05 -13.95
CA VAL A 21 -4.46 -4.75 -12.55
C VAL A 21 -3.18 -4.36 -11.83
N THR A 22 -3.28 -3.30 -11.03
CA THR A 22 -2.22 -2.87 -10.12
C THR A 22 -2.80 -2.66 -8.74
N LEU A 23 -1.92 -2.52 -7.75
CA LEU A 23 -2.31 -2.23 -6.37
C LEU A 23 -1.52 -1.04 -5.83
N SER A 24 -2.15 -0.30 -4.92
CA SER A 24 -1.49 0.73 -4.11
C SER A 24 -1.54 0.29 -2.65
N VAL A 25 -0.47 0.50 -1.89
CA VAL A 25 -0.37 0.02 -0.50
C VAL A 25 0.02 1.16 0.42
N GLY A 26 -0.74 1.33 1.51
CA GLY A 26 -0.33 2.10 2.67
C GLY A 26 0.30 1.19 3.71
N ILE A 27 1.40 1.62 4.31
CA ILE A 27 2.17 0.85 5.29
C ILE A 27 2.46 1.77 6.48
N THR A 28 2.31 1.30 7.70
CA THR A 28 2.74 2.01 8.91
C THR A 28 3.45 1.03 9.83
N GLN A 29 4.31 1.54 10.69
CA GLN A 29 4.88 0.76 11.77
C GLN A 29 4.01 0.92 13.04
N TYR A 30 3.93 -0.15 13.82
CA TYR A 30 3.44 -0.05 15.20
C TYR A 30 4.36 0.87 16.01
N ARG A 31 3.76 1.78 16.76
CA ARG A 31 4.41 2.68 17.71
C ARG A 31 3.92 2.31 19.10
N GLU A 32 4.81 2.44 20.09
CA GLU A 32 4.47 2.09 21.47
C GLU A 32 3.23 2.86 21.94
N GLY A 33 2.25 2.12 22.47
CA GLY A 33 0.99 2.69 22.94
C GLY A 33 -0.08 2.88 21.86
N ASP A 34 0.17 2.50 20.60
CA ASP A 34 -0.87 2.52 19.58
C ASP A 34 -2.03 1.57 19.93
N ASP A 35 -3.25 2.07 19.72
CA ASP A 35 -4.42 1.24 19.53
C ASP A 35 -4.64 0.90 18.04
N ILE A 36 -5.59 -0.01 17.79
CA ILE A 36 -5.88 -0.49 16.43
C ILE A 36 -6.42 0.62 15.52
N GLU A 37 -7.18 1.56 16.04
CA GLU A 37 -7.77 2.66 15.26
C GLU A 37 -6.68 3.62 14.79
N GLN A 38 -5.70 3.91 15.64
CA GLN A 38 -4.54 4.74 15.30
C GLN A 38 -3.68 4.10 14.20
N ILE A 39 -3.46 2.78 14.26
CA ILE A 39 -2.72 2.05 13.22
C ILE A 39 -3.50 2.08 11.90
N LEU A 40 -4.79 1.75 11.93
CA LEU A 40 -5.63 1.74 10.73
C LEU A 40 -5.73 3.13 10.09
N HIS A 41 -5.83 4.18 10.90
CA HIS A 41 -5.87 5.56 10.42
C HIS A 41 -4.60 5.93 9.64
N ARG A 42 -3.41 5.60 10.18
CA ARG A 42 -2.14 5.88 9.48
C ARG A 42 -1.98 5.03 8.22
N VAL A 43 -2.35 3.75 8.26
CA VAL A 43 -2.36 2.89 7.06
C VAL A 43 -3.24 3.49 5.97
N ASP A 44 -4.44 3.96 6.32
CA ASP A 44 -5.38 4.53 5.35
C ASP A 44 -4.87 5.85 4.77
N ILE A 45 -4.26 6.72 5.59
CA ILE A 45 -3.59 7.94 5.11
C ILE A 45 -2.53 7.61 4.07
N ASN A 46 -1.65 6.65 4.36
CA ASN A 46 -0.58 6.26 3.43
C ASN A 46 -1.14 5.62 2.15
N LEU A 47 -2.20 4.83 2.27
CA LEU A 47 -2.90 4.26 1.11
C LEU A 47 -3.56 5.35 0.26
N TYR A 48 -4.17 6.34 0.90
CA TYR A 48 -4.78 7.48 0.23
C TYR A 48 -3.72 8.29 -0.54
N HIS A 49 -2.58 8.56 0.09
CA HIS A 49 -1.45 9.22 -0.58
C HIS A 49 -0.96 8.41 -1.78
N ALA A 50 -0.82 7.09 -1.65
CA ALA A 50 -0.37 6.24 -2.75
C ALA A 50 -1.34 6.33 -3.95
N LYS A 51 -2.65 6.43 -3.68
CA LYS A 51 -3.68 6.62 -4.72
C LYS A 51 -3.63 8.02 -5.35
N GLN A 52 -3.39 9.06 -4.55
CA GLN A 52 -3.32 10.45 -5.04
C GLN A 52 -2.05 10.72 -5.86
N GLN A 53 -0.92 10.08 -5.53
CA GLN A 53 0.36 10.27 -6.21
C GLN A 53 0.51 9.46 -7.51
N GLY A 54 -0.61 8.96 -8.08
CA GLY A 54 -0.60 8.23 -9.36
C GLY A 54 -0.86 6.73 -9.27
N ARG A 55 -1.22 6.20 -8.09
CA ARG A 55 -1.48 4.76 -7.85
C ARG A 55 -0.23 3.91 -8.12
N ASN A 56 -0.42 2.59 -8.21
CA ASN A 56 0.61 1.58 -8.47
C ASN A 56 1.92 1.81 -7.70
N GLN A 57 1.83 2.11 -6.40
CA GLN A 57 2.99 2.41 -5.55
C GLN A 57 2.73 2.03 -4.09
N THR A 58 3.81 1.93 -3.32
CA THR A 58 3.75 1.77 -1.86
C THR A 58 4.16 3.06 -1.19
N ILE A 59 3.43 3.47 -0.15
CA ILE A 59 3.84 4.56 0.74
C ILE A 59 3.90 4.02 2.17
N ALA A 60 5.00 4.32 2.84
CA ALA A 60 5.22 4.05 4.25
C ALA A 60 5.41 5.38 4.99
N ASP A 61 5.26 5.35 6.32
CA ASP A 61 5.67 6.48 7.17
C ASP A 61 7.12 6.86 6.85
N GLN A 62 7.41 8.17 6.84
CA GLN A 62 8.79 8.63 6.90
C GLN A 62 9.16 8.67 8.38
N ASP A 63 10.16 7.89 8.76
CA ASP A 63 10.72 7.87 10.13
C ASP A 63 11.24 9.26 10.55
#